data_AF-A0A6P0K7E8-F1
#
_entry.id   AF-A0A6P0K7E8-F1
#
_cell.length_a   1.000
_cell.length_b   1.000
_cell.length_c   1.000
_cell.angle_alpha   90.00
_cell.angle_beta   90.00
_cell.angle_gamma   90.00
#
_symmetry.space_group_name_H-M   'P 1'
#
loop_
_entity.id
_entity.type
_entity.pdbx_description
1 polymer ?
#
loop_
_entity_poly.entity_id
_entity_poly.type
_entity_poly.pdbx_seq_one_letter_code
_entity_poly.pdbx_strand_id
1 'polypeptide(L)'
;MHSTLQLDLAIQIADSALFAHSSKHLSNIEVLVLQGSWLGKTYQEIALESSYNHEYLKNNVGPRLWKLLSEALGEKVSKHNLVAVLTQLAASRESGNCVPQKQKNHRASPQNNYQSLLINTTSTASNPTGGAYPLLPVELDSPDRLVSPTSIFYVKRQAIEEQCCQKLEEPGALIRIKAPSQMGKTSLMLYTLDYARGQGFRTVTLNLQRADFEVFSNLKKFLQWFCAAVARQLRLPHQIDDYWSDTYGSKSNCTAYFEDCLLPEIDTPLALALDQVDQVFTHAEIAEDFFSLLRSWYEEAAYGSLGSELWQKLRLLIVHSTEVYLPLDTNQSPFNVGLAIDLPPFNQQQVLDLARRQELYLSPQDLEQLMQLLGGHPYLVRLALYHLTQQELSWEELQQNAATDSGIYGRHLHRHLGNLQQHPGLAAAYGQVVKANTPVELEQMLAFKLHSMGLVTLKGNAVTASCELYRKYFRARISN
;
A
#
# COMPACT_ATOMS: atom_id res chain seq x y z
N MET A 1 44.43 -33.77 1.49
CA MET A 1 43.12 -34.03 2.12
C MET A 1 42.68 -32.72 2.75
N HIS A 2 41.93 -31.89 2.03
CA HIS A 2 41.47 -30.61 2.59
C HIS A 2 40.28 -30.87 3.51
N SER A 3 40.45 -30.51 4.76
CA SER A 3 39.45 -30.53 5.83
C SER A 3 38.23 -29.72 5.38
N THR A 4 37.13 -30.40 5.07
CA THR A 4 35.87 -29.75 4.71
C THR A 4 35.26 -29.18 5.99
N LEU A 5 35.25 -27.85 6.14
CA LEU A 5 34.58 -27.20 7.27
C LEU A 5 33.10 -27.61 7.29
N GLN A 6 32.63 -28.14 8.42
CA GLN A 6 31.21 -28.48 8.57
C GLN A 6 30.35 -27.21 8.59
N LEU A 7 29.19 -27.26 7.94
CA LEU A 7 28.28 -26.12 7.78
C LEU A 7 27.88 -25.48 9.12
N ASP A 8 27.63 -26.29 10.15
CA ASP A 8 27.25 -25.79 11.48
C ASP A 8 28.36 -24.95 12.12
N LEU A 9 29.62 -25.35 11.93
CA LEU A 9 30.78 -24.59 12.41
C LEU A 9 30.97 -23.30 11.60
N ALA A 10 30.68 -23.31 10.29
CA ALA A 10 30.71 -22.12 9.45
C ALA A 10 29.67 -21.07 9.89
N ILE A 11 28.45 -21.52 10.22
CA ILE A 11 27.38 -20.65 10.76
C ILE A 11 27.82 -20.05 12.09
N GLN A 12 28.38 -20.86 13.00
CA GLN A 12 28.83 -20.39 14.31
C GLN A 12 29.94 -19.34 14.21
N ILE A 13 30.89 -19.52 13.27
CA ILE A 13 31.96 -18.53 13.03
C ILE A 13 31.38 -17.20 12.53
N ALA A 14 30.45 -17.25 11.58
CA ALA A 14 29.79 -16.06 11.02
C ALA A 14 28.92 -15.35 12.06
N ASP A 15 28.17 -16.10 12.86
CA ASP A 15 27.33 -15.58 13.95
C ASP A 15 28.17 -14.88 15.03
N SER A 16 29.26 -15.53 15.46
CA SER A 16 30.17 -14.97 16.46
C SER A 16 30.85 -13.68 15.98
N ALA A 17 31.21 -13.62 14.69
CA ALA A 17 31.79 -12.42 14.10
C ALA A 17 30.79 -11.27 14.03
N LEU A 18 29.54 -11.56 13.63
CA LEU A 18 28.47 -10.57 13.58
C LEU A 18 28.12 -10.04 14.97
N PHE A 19 28.05 -10.93 15.97
CA PHE A 19 27.78 -10.56 17.36
C PHE A 19 28.88 -9.67 17.94
N ALA A 20 30.16 -9.99 17.67
CA ALA A 20 31.28 -9.16 18.11
C ALA A 20 31.26 -7.74 17.49
N HIS A 21 30.74 -7.59 16.27
CA HIS A 21 30.69 -6.30 15.57
C HIS A 21 29.45 -5.46 15.90
N SER A 22 28.29 -6.11 16.05
CA SER A 22 26.98 -5.42 16.08
C SER A 22 26.11 -5.75 17.30
N SER A 23 26.60 -6.61 18.19
CA SER A 23 25.86 -7.17 19.33
C SER A 23 24.53 -7.84 18.94
N LYS A 24 24.42 -8.30 17.69
CA LYS A 24 23.26 -9.02 17.15
C LYS A 24 23.70 -10.36 16.56
N HIS A 25 22.88 -11.38 16.77
CA HIS A 25 23.03 -12.69 16.14
C HIS A 25 22.41 -12.69 14.74
N LEU A 26 22.83 -13.64 13.91
CA LEU A 26 22.21 -13.91 12.62
C LEU A 26 20.74 -14.29 12.83
N SER A 27 19.85 -13.58 12.16
CA SER A 27 18.43 -13.95 12.12
C SER A 27 18.23 -15.26 11.34
N ASN A 28 17.12 -15.96 11.57
CA ASN A 28 16.81 -17.23 10.89
C ASN A 28 16.88 -17.12 9.35
N ILE A 29 16.49 -15.97 8.79
CA ILE A 29 16.53 -15.74 7.35
C ILE A 29 17.97 -15.49 6.84
N GLU A 30 18.82 -14.85 7.64
CA GLU A 30 20.24 -14.67 7.33
C GLU A 30 20.99 -16.01 7.42
N VAL A 31 20.67 -16.84 8.41
CA VAL A 31 21.17 -18.22 8.52
C VAL A 31 20.77 -19.04 7.28
N LEU A 32 19.51 -18.97 6.86
CA LEU A 32 19.03 -19.63 5.64
C LEU A 32 19.79 -19.18 4.38
N VAL A 33 20.00 -17.87 4.22
CA VAL A 33 20.76 -17.33 3.08
C VAL A 33 22.23 -17.77 3.13
N LEU A 34 22.83 -17.80 4.33
CA LEU A 34 24.20 -18.25 4.54
C LEU A 34 24.35 -19.74 4.23
N GLN A 35 23.45 -20.58 4.73
CA GLN A 35 23.39 -22.02 4.46
C GLN A 35 23.21 -22.31 2.97
N GLY A 36 22.22 -21.67 2.33
CA GLY A 36 21.98 -21.85 0.91
C GLY A 36 23.16 -21.40 0.06
N SER A 37 23.82 -20.30 0.44
CA SER A 37 25.02 -19.82 -0.24
C SER A 37 26.23 -20.74 -0.03
N TRP A 38 26.37 -21.34 1.15
CA TRP A 38 27.39 -22.36 1.45
C TRP A 38 27.22 -23.62 0.58
N LEU A 39 25.99 -24.03 0.34
CA LEU A 39 25.63 -25.16 -0.52
C LEU A 39 25.64 -24.83 -2.02
N GLY A 40 26.02 -23.60 -2.40
CA GLY A 40 26.07 -23.16 -3.79
C GLY A 40 24.71 -22.85 -4.44
N LYS A 41 23.61 -22.83 -3.67
CA LYS A 41 22.26 -22.62 -4.17
C LYS A 41 22.05 -21.18 -4.65
N THR A 42 21.26 -20.97 -5.70
CA THR A 42 20.83 -19.65 -6.16
C THR A 42 19.84 -19.01 -5.17
N TYR A 43 19.67 -17.68 -5.19
CA TYR A 43 18.63 -17.04 -4.35
C TYR A 43 17.22 -17.52 -4.71
N GLN A 44 17.03 -18.04 -5.92
CA GLN A 44 15.77 -18.60 -6.37
C GLN A 44 15.55 -19.97 -5.74
N GLU A 45 16.57 -20.83 -5.70
CA GLU A 45 16.51 -22.13 -5.02
C GLU A 45 16.32 -21.97 -3.50
N ILE A 46 17.01 -21.02 -2.87
CA ILE A 46 16.81 -20.72 -1.44
C ILE A 46 15.39 -20.24 -1.17
N ALA A 47 14.81 -19.44 -2.07
CA ALA A 47 13.43 -18.96 -1.98
C ALA A 47 12.37 -20.04 -2.33
N LEU A 48 12.74 -21.10 -3.05
CA LEU A 48 11.83 -22.22 -3.33
C LEU A 48 11.76 -23.18 -2.13
N GLU A 49 12.86 -23.32 -1.40
CA GLU A 49 12.95 -24.16 -0.21
C GLU A 49 12.59 -23.43 1.09
N SER A 50 12.38 -22.11 1.03
CA SER A 50 11.93 -21.30 2.16
C SER A 50 10.69 -20.51 1.79
N SER A 51 9.82 -20.17 2.75
CA SER A 51 8.59 -19.41 2.49
C SER A 51 8.82 -17.92 2.14
N TYR A 52 10.03 -17.55 1.70
CA TYR A 52 10.46 -16.17 1.46
C TYR A 52 10.57 -15.86 -0.03
N ASN A 53 10.23 -14.63 -0.39
CA ASN A 53 10.25 -14.16 -1.77
C ASN A 53 11.69 -14.06 -2.34
N HIS A 54 11.90 -14.52 -3.57
CA HIS A 54 13.21 -14.47 -4.27
C HIS A 54 13.81 -13.07 -4.36
N GLU A 55 13.02 -12.07 -4.76
CA GLU A 55 13.47 -10.68 -4.90
C GLU A 55 13.85 -10.11 -3.53
N TYR A 56 13.13 -10.48 -2.48
CA TYR A 56 13.47 -10.10 -1.12
C TYR A 56 14.81 -10.71 -0.67
N LEU A 57 15.08 -11.98 -0.96
CA LEU A 57 16.37 -12.61 -0.63
C LEU A 57 17.53 -12.02 -1.45
N LYS A 58 17.32 -11.75 -2.74
CA LYS A 58 18.37 -11.26 -3.66
C LYS A 58 18.66 -9.77 -3.50
N ASN A 59 17.64 -8.94 -3.26
CA ASN A 59 17.77 -7.48 -3.26
C ASN A 59 17.89 -6.91 -1.84
N ASN A 60 17.40 -7.62 -0.82
CA ASN A 60 17.37 -7.08 0.55
C ASN A 60 18.27 -7.92 1.48
N VAL A 61 17.93 -9.18 1.73
CA VAL A 61 18.61 -10.00 2.76
C VAL A 61 20.06 -10.31 2.38
N GLY A 62 20.30 -10.78 1.16
CA GLY A 62 21.63 -11.15 0.68
C GLY A 62 22.64 -10.00 0.68
N PRO A 63 22.38 -8.88 0.00
CA PRO A 63 23.28 -7.74 -0.04
C PRO A 63 23.57 -7.16 1.35
N ARG A 64 22.56 -7.09 2.22
CA ARG A 64 22.72 -6.65 3.61
C ARG A 64 23.61 -7.59 4.42
N LEU A 65 23.36 -8.90 4.33
CA LEU A 65 24.15 -9.92 5.03
C LEU A 65 25.62 -9.87 4.60
N TRP A 66 25.90 -9.77 3.30
CA TRP A 66 27.28 -9.69 2.79
C TRP A 66 28.00 -8.42 3.23
N LYS A 67 27.29 -7.28 3.26
CA LYS A 67 27.84 -6.03 3.77
C LYS A 67 28.20 -6.16 5.26
N LEU A 68 27.28 -6.67 6.08
CA LEU A 68 27.51 -6.86 7.52
C LEU A 68 28.65 -7.84 7.81
N LEU A 69 28.70 -8.97 7.10
CA LEU A 69 29.80 -9.92 7.27
C LEU A 69 31.13 -9.36 6.78
N SER A 70 31.13 -8.52 5.74
CA SER A 70 32.35 -7.84 5.29
C SER A 70 32.89 -6.86 6.32
N GLU A 71 31.99 -6.10 6.95
CA GLU A 71 32.32 -5.15 8.01
C GLU A 71 32.81 -5.88 9.28
N ALA A 72 32.15 -6.99 9.64
CA ALA A 72 32.49 -7.78 10.82
C ALA A 72 33.80 -8.56 10.70
N LEU A 73 34.11 -9.09 9.50
CA LEU A 73 35.31 -9.90 9.26
C LEU A 73 36.51 -9.09 8.75
N GLY A 74 36.31 -7.83 8.37
CA GLY A 74 37.37 -6.95 7.85
C GLY A 74 37.87 -7.32 6.44
N GLU A 75 37.23 -8.27 5.78
CA GLU A 75 37.51 -8.70 4.41
C GLU A 75 36.21 -8.76 3.61
N LYS A 76 36.26 -8.48 2.29
CA LYS A 76 35.07 -8.47 1.44
C LYS A 76 34.45 -9.87 1.33
N VAL A 77 33.27 -10.03 1.92
CA VAL A 77 32.43 -11.24 1.83
C VAL A 77 31.34 -11.04 0.78
N SER A 78 31.08 -12.09 0.03
CA SER A 78 30.01 -12.21 -0.95
C SER A 78 29.58 -13.67 -1.04
N LYS A 79 28.44 -13.92 -1.68
CA LYS A 79 27.95 -15.26 -1.94
C LYS A 79 28.99 -16.22 -2.56
N HIS A 80 29.84 -15.72 -3.46
CA HIS A 80 30.77 -16.57 -4.23
C HIS A 80 32.07 -16.89 -3.49
N ASN A 81 32.45 -16.10 -2.48
CA ASN A 81 33.68 -16.29 -1.72
C ASN A 81 33.44 -16.62 -0.23
N LEU A 82 32.18 -16.71 0.21
CA LEU A 82 31.79 -17.08 1.57
C LEU A 82 32.52 -18.33 2.09
N VAL A 83 32.50 -19.41 1.30
CA VAL A 83 33.12 -20.70 1.68
C VAL A 83 34.63 -20.54 1.87
N ALA A 84 35.30 -19.84 0.96
CA ALA A 84 36.74 -19.61 1.03
C ALA A 84 37.12 -18.77 2.26
N VAL A 85 36.41 -17.65 2.49
CA VAL A 85 36.68 -16.73 3.60
C VAL A 85 36.49 -17.42 4.96
N LEU A 86 35.39 -18.14 5.15
CA LEU A 86 35.13 -18.81 6.44
C LEU A 86 36.05 -20.03 6.67
N THR A 87 36.43 -20.75 5.60
CA THR A 87 37.41 -21.85 5.73
C THR A 87 38.80 -21.33 6.08
N GLN A 88 39.22 -20.20 5.50
CA GLN A 88 40.47 -19.53 5.83
C GLN A 88 40.48 -18.99 7.26
N LEU A 89 39.37 -18.41 7.73
CA LEU A 89 39.21 -17.95 9.10
C LEU A 89 39.21 -19.10 10.12
N ALA A 90 38.60 -20.24 9.79
CA ALA A 90 38.66 -21.44 10.62
C ALA A 90 40.11 -21.95 10.75
N ALA A 91 40.84 -22.05 9.64
CA ALA A 91 42.25 -22.45 9.64
C ALA A 91 43.17 -21.44 10.38
N SER A 92 42.83 -20.15 10.34
CA SER A 92 43.54 -19.08 11.06
C SER A 92 43.19 -19.03 12.55
N ARG A 93 42.00 -19.50 12.95
CA ARG A 93 41.62 -19.69 14.37
C ARG A 93 42.32 -20.92 14.98
N GLU A 94 42.61 -21.93 14.18
CA GLU A 94 43.46 -23.07 14.56
C GLU A 94 44.95 -22.68 14.60
N SER A 95 45.35 -21.67 13.82
CA SER A 95 46.72 -21.16 13.71
C SER A 95 46.80 -19.72 14.24
N GLY A 96 46.57 -19.51 15.55
CA GLY A 96 46.44 -18.16 16.11
C GLY A 96 47.57 -17.20 15.76
N ASN A 97 47.26 -16.08 15.07
CA ASN A 97 47.97 -14.81 15.21
C ASN A 97 47.28 -13.57 14.56
N CYS A 98 47.36 -12.48 15.31
CA CYS A 98 47.13 -11.03 15.16
C CYS A 98 46.64 -10.34 13.86
N VAL A 99 45.75 -9.36 14.09
CA VAL A 99 45.16 -8.30 13.23
C VAL A 99 46.20 -7.28 12.72
N PRO A 100 45.94 -6.60 11.57
CA PRO A 100 46.20 -5.15 11.53
C PRO A 100 45.06 -4.30 10.95
N GLN A 101 44.80 -3.18 11.65
CA GLN A 101 43.93 -2.06 11.28
C GLN A 101 44.50 -1.19 10.14
N LYS A 102 43.63 -0.57 9.31
CA LYS A 102 43.92 0.64 8.50
C LYS A 102 42.67 1.55 8.47
N GLN A 103 42.66 2.66 9.20
CA GLN A 103 43.05 4.04 8.81
C GLN A 103 42.04 4.79 7.90
N LYS A 104 41.41 5.80 8.52
CA LYS A 104 40.60 6.87 7.95
C LYS A 104 41.43 7.76 7.02
N ASN A 105 40.82 8.30 5.96
CA ASN A 105 41.30 9.53 5.32
C ASN A 105 40.15 10.50 5.06
N HIS A 106 40.37 11.74 5.50
CA HIS A 106 39.53 12.93 5.34
C HIS A 106 39.73 13.59 3.97
N ARG A 107 38.65 14.17 3.41
CA ARG A 107 38.62 15.45 2.65
C ARG A 107 37.15 15.81 2.37
N ALA A 108 36.55 16.78 3.08
CA ALA A 108 36.59 18.24 2.87
C ALA A 108 35.76 18.72 1.65
N SER A 109 34.62 19.36 1.95
CA SER A 109 33.76 20.14 1.06
C SER A 109 34.42 21.47 0.65
N PRO A 110 33.89 22.18 -0.37
CA PRO A 110 33.20 23.44 -0.05
C PRO A 110 31.97 23.77 -0.90
N GLN A 111 31.26 24.78 -0.41
CA GLN A 111 29.91 25.26 -0.73
C GLN A 111 29.81 26.16 -1.98
N ASN A 112 28.58 26.20 -2.52
CA ASN A 112 27.80 27.30 -3.12
C ASN A 112 28.48 28.49 -3.82
N ASN A 113 27.99 28.82 -5.02
CA ASN A 113 27.34 30.13 -5.24
C ASN A 113 26.45 30.14 -6.49
N TYR A 114 25.22 30.61 -6.32
CA TYR A 114 24.26 30.96 -7.37
C TYR A 114 24.18 32.49 -7.51
N GLN A 115 24.38 32.97 -8.73
CA GLN A 115 23.86 34.22 -9.33
C GLN A 115 24.28 34.14 -10.81
N SER A 116 23.50 34.49 -11.82
CA SER A 116 22.34 35.36 -11.97
C SER A 116 21.81 35.14 -13.40
N LEU A 117 20.56 35.51 -13.69
CA LEU A 117 20.21 36.42 -14.80
C LEU A 117 18.68 36.57 -14.91
N LEU A 118 18.27 37.81 -14.71
CA LEU A 118 16.94 38.36 -14.91
C LEU A 118 16.67 38.55 -16.41
N ILE A 119 15.43 38.29 -16.85
CA ILE A 119 14.81 39.05 -17.95
C ILE A 119 13.38 39.39 -17.53
N ASN A 120 13.12 40.69 -17.50
CA ASN A 120 11.81 41.33 -17.33
C ASN A 120 10.96 41.18 -18.60
N THR A 121 9.65 41.09 -18.44
CA THR A 121 8.71 41.85 -19.27
C THR A 121 7.41 42.13 -18.50
N THR A 122 7.21 43.39 -18.16
CA THR A 122 5.93 44.00 -17.83
C THR A 122 5.05 44.11 -19.08
N SER A 123 3.74 43.87 -18.97
CA SER A 123 2.71 44.65 -19.68
C SER A 123 1.30 44.37 -19.15
N THR A 124 0.75 45.43 -18.56
CA THR A 124 -0.64 45.96 -18.68
C THR A 124 -1.84 45.09 -18.33
N ALA A 125 -2.54 45.57 -17.30
CA ALA A 125 -3.91 45.24 -16.94
C ALA A 125 -4.93 45.80 -17.94
N SER A 126 -5.96 45.01 -18.23
CA SER A 126 -7.27 45.47 -18.68
C SER A 126 -8.32 44.42 -18.29
N ASN A 127 -9.28 44.81 -17.45
CA ASN A 127 -10.52 44.07 -17.20
C ASN A 127 -11.31 43.90 -18.51
N PRO A 128 -12.15 42.85 -18.58
CA PRO A 128 -13.53 43.12 -18.97
C PRO A 128 -14.57 42.42 -18.11
N THR A 129 -15.62 43.19 -17.88
CA THR A 129 -16.98 42.84 -17.48
C THR A 129 -17.63 41.77 -18.35
N GLY A 130 -18.43 40.90 -17.71
CA GLY A 130 -19.73 40.40 -18.16
C GLY A 130 -19.85 39.92 -19.61
N GLY A 131 -19.68 38.61 -19.82
CA GLY A 131 -20.12 37.91 -21.01
C GLY A 131 -20.34 36.43 -20.66
N ALA A 132 -21.53 35.91 -20.97
CA ALA A 132 -21.85 34.50 -20.81
C ALA A 132 -20.88 33.66 -21.66
N TYR A 133 -20.00 32.91 -21.00
CA TYR A 133 -19.17 31.93 -21.69
C TYR A 133 -20.07 30.78 -22.16
N PRO A 134 -19.98 30.35 -23.44
CA PRO A 134 -20.57 29.09 -23.87
C PRO A 134 -19.99 27.99 -22.99
N LEU A 135 -20.85 27.08 -22.50
CA LEU A 135 -20.41 25.88 -21.79
C LEU A 135 -19.40 25.16 -22.70
N LEU A 136 -18.13 25.17 -22.32
CA LEU A 136 -17.10 24.39 -22.99
C LEU A 136 -17.53 22.92 -22.96
N PRO A 137 -17.29 22.14 -24.03
CA PRO A 137 -17.52 20.70 -24.01
C PRO A 137 -16.84 20.11 -22.77
N VAL A 138 -17.58 19.32 -21.99
CA VAL A 138 -17.01 18.64 -20.83
C VAL A 138 -15.90 17.74 -21.34
N GLU A 139 -14.64 18.08 -21.04
CA GLU A 139 -13.52 17.17 -21.30
C GLU A 139 -13.76 15.89 -20.51
N LEU A 140 -13.87 14.76 -21.21
CA LEU A 140 -13.99 13.44 -20.60
C LEU A 140 -12.71 13.15 -19.79
N ASP A 141 -12.84 13.10 -18.47
CA ASP A 141 -11.73 12.71 -17.60
C ASP A 141 -11.32 11.26 -17.89
N SER A 142 -10.04 11.06 -18.24
CA SER A 142 -9.45 9.73 -18.44
C SER A 142 -9.80 8.76 -17.29
N PRO A 143 -10.19 7.51 -17.57
CA PRO A 143 -10.59 6.51 -16.58
C PRO A 143 -9.53 6.22 -15.51
N ASP A 144 -8.26 6.41 -15.85
CA ASP A 144 -7.12 6.20 -14.95
C ASP A 144 -6.93 7.35 -13.95
N ARG A 145 -7.59 8.51 -14.15
CA ARG A 145 -7.54 9.63 -13.21
C ARG A 145 -8.48 9.41 -12.04
N LEU A 146 -8.03 9.85 -10.86
CA LEU A 146 -8.86 9.92 -9.67
C LEU A 146 -10.08 10.82 -9.92
N VAL A 147 -11.27 10.33 -9.57
CA VAL A 147 -12.51 11.10 -9.70
C VAL A 147 -12.63 12.01 -8.48
N SER A 148 -12.59 13.33 -8.72
CA SER A 148 -12.84 14.36 -7.70
C SER A 148 -14.28 14.28 -7.18
N PRO A 149 -14.54 14.60 -5.90
CA PRO A 149 -15.90 14.72 -5.37
C PRO A 149 -16.79 15.72 -6.15
N THR A 150 -16.16 16.74 -6.75
CA THR A 150 -16.82 17.77 -7.55
C THR A 150 -16.93 17.40 -9.04
N SER A 151 -16.35 16.28 -9.46
CA SER A 151 -16.44 15.83 -10.84
C SER A 151 -17.87 15.41 -11.16
N ILE A 152 -18.36 15.78 -12.34
CA ILE A 152 -19.67 15.32 -12.82
C ILE A 152 -19.72 13.80 -12.96
N PHE A 153 -18.57 13.11 -13.05
CA PHE A 153 -18.46 11.67 -13.17
C PHE A 153 -18.44 10.94 -11.81
N TYR A 154 -18.53 11.65 -10.68
CA TYR A 154 -18.71 11.03 -9.37
C TYR A 154 -20.16 10.55 -9.19
N VAL A 155 -20.35 9.23 -9.17
CA VAL A 155 -21.65 8.62 -8.90
C VAL A 155 -21.78 8.37 -7.40
N LYS A 156 -22.73 9.05 -6.77
CA LYS A 156 -22.98 8.93 -5.33
C LYS A 156 -23.56 7.55 -4.98
N ARG A 157 -23.14 7.02 -3.83
CA ARG A 157 -23.70 5.82 -3.19
C ARG A 157 -24.51 6.21 -1.95
N GLN A 158 -25.38 7.22 -2.09
CA GLN A 158 -26.05 8.01 -1.05
C GLN A 158 -25.89 7.54 0.41
N ALA A 159 -26.43 6.37 0.77
CA ALA A 159 -26.35 5.82 2.11
C ALA A 159 -24.92 5.70 2.67
N ILE A 160 -23.93 5.39 1.83
CA ILE A 160 -22.52 5.24 2.24
C ILE A 160 -21.89 6.61 2.51
N GLU A 161 -22.08 7.59 1.61
CA GLU A 161 -21.60 8.96 1.84
C GLU A 161 -22.22 9.55 3.11
N GLU A 162 -23.54 9.38 3.30
CA GLU A 162 -24.25 9.86 4.48
C GLU A 162 -23.71 9.23 5.77
N GLN A 163 -23.49 7.91 5.79
CA GLN A 163 -22.89 7.22 6.93
C GLN A 163 -21.47 7.74 7.25
N CYS A 164 -20.64 7.97 6.22
CA CYS A 164 -19.30 8.50 6.43
C CYS A 164 -19.34 9.92 7.00
N CYS A 165 -20.18 10.79 6.44
CA CYS A 165 -20.33 12.17 6.88
C CYS A 165 -20.86 12.24 8.31
N GLN A 166 -21.93 11.50 8.63
CA GLN A 166 -22.52 11.46 9.96
C GLN A 166 -21.53 10.94 11.00
N LYS A 167 -20.80 9.86 10.68
CA LYS A 167 -19.78 9.32 11.58
C LYS A 167 -18.65 10.31 11.83
N LEU A 168 -18.28 11.10 10.83
CA LEU A 168 -17.20 12.07 10.95
C LEU A 168 -17.50 13.19 11.96
N GLU A 169 -18.78 13.51 12.18
CA GLU A 169 -19.16 14.53 13.16
C GLU A 169 -18.89 14.07 14.61
N GLU A 170 -18.92 12.75 14.87
CA GLU A 170 -18.71 12.20 16.21
C GLU A 170 -17.29 12.48 16.76
N PRO A 171 -17.14 12.94 18.02
CA PRO A 171 -15.84 13.09 18.68
C PRO A 171 -14.97 11.84 18.58
N GLY A 172 -13.71 12.00 18.15
CA GLY A 172 -12.76 10.89 18.05
C GLY A 172 -13.07 9.86 16.95
N ALA A 173 -13.94 10.16 15.98
CA ALA A 173 -14.41 9.16 15.03
C ALA A 173 -13.29 8.45 14.25
N LEU A 174 -13.51 7.15 14.00
CA LEU A 174 -12.69 6.33 13.14
C LEU A 174 -13.57 5.68 12.06
N ILE A 175 -13.22 5.92 10.80
CA ILE A 175 -13.89 5.37 9.61
C ILE A 175 -12.87 4.56 8.81
N ARG A 176 -13.26 3.35 8.42
CA ARG A 176 -12.45 2.45 7.60
C ARG A 176 -13.14 2.19 6.28
N ILE A 177 -12.51 2.63 5.19
CA ILE A 177 -13.01 2.40 3.84
C ILE A 177 -12.22 1.24 3.24
N LYS A 178 -12.90 0.12 2.99
CA LYS A 178 -12.29 -1.12 2.48
C LYS A 178 -13.04 -1.66 1.26
N ALA A 179 -12.25 -2.14 0.31
CA ALA A 179 -12.70 -2.77 -0.93
C ALA A 179 -11.47 -3.26 -1.72
N PRO A 180 -11.64 -4.08 -2.76
CA PRO A 180 -10.61 -4.32 -3.76
C PRO A 180 -10.11 -3.01 -4.40
N SER A 181 -8.95 -3.07 -5.07
CA SER A 181 -8.40 -1.92 -5.79
C SER A 181 -9.40 -1.42 -6.84
N GLN A 182 -9.33 -0.12 -7.15
CA GLN A 182 -10.13 0.47 -8.24
C GLN A 182 -11.66 0.48 -8.03
N MET A 183 -12.14 0.32 -6.79
CA MET A 183 -13.56 0.42 -6.38
C MET A 183 -14.01 1.84 -5.99
N GLY A 184 -13.13 2.83 -6.06
CA GLY A 184 -13.45 4.23 -5.71
C GLY A 184 -13.24 4.60 -4.24
N LYS A 185 -12.39 3.85 -3.51
CA LYS A 185 -12.08 4.13 -2.09
C LYS A 185 -11.55 5.54 -1.85
N THR A 186 -10.51 5.93 -2.58
CA THR A 186 -9.91 7.27 -2.50
C THR A 186 -10.90 8.37 -2.89
N SER A 187 -11.77 8.13 -3.87
CA SER A 187 -12.82 9.08 -4.25
C SER A 187 -13.84 9.30 -3.12
N LEU A 188 -14.27 8.23 -2.43
CA LEU A 188 -15.13 8.36 -1.25
C LEU A 188 -14.42 9.11 -0.10
N MET A 189 -13.15 8.77 0.18
CA MET A 189 -12.35 9.49 1.17
C MET A 189 -12.28 10.99 0.87
N LEU A 190 -11.98 11.35 -0.37
CA LEU A 190 -11.95 12.75 -0.79
C LEU A 190 -13.32 13.42 -0.64
N TYR A 191 -14.42 12.71 -0.93
CA TYR A 191 -15.78 13.23 -0.75
C TYR A 191 -16.05 13.54 0.72
N THR A 192 -15.72 12.60 1.62
CA THR A 192 -15.88 12.78 3.06
C THR A 192 -15.02 13.94 3.58
N LEU A 193 -13.79 14.10 3.09
CA LEU A 193 -12.94 15.24 3.45
C LEU A 193 -13.45 16.58 2.89
N ASP A 194 -14.02 16.59 1.68
CA ASP A 194 -14.61 17.79 1.10
C ASP A 194 -15.80 18.28 1.93
N TYR A 195 -16.67 17.34 2.34
CA TYR A 195 -17.72 17.60 3.31
C TYR A 195 -17.16 18.15 4.63
N ALA A 196 -16.10 17.54 5.18
CA ALA A 196 -15.46 17.99 6.42
C ALA A 196 -14.96 19.44 6.34
N ARG A 197 -14.35 19.83 5.21
CA ARG A 197 -13.94 21.23 4.96
C ARG A 197 -15.14 22.16 4.96
N GLY A 198 -16.25 21.73 4.35
CA GLY A 198 -17.52 22.47 4.38
C GLY A 198 -18.07 22.68 5.79
N GLN A 199 -17.79 21.75 6.73
CA GLN A 199 -18.13 21.86 8.15
C GLN A 199 -17.05 22.60 8.99
N GLY A 200 -16.00 23.13 8.38
CA GLY A 200 -14.93 23.87 9.06
C GLY A 200 -13.80 23.03 9.66
N PHE A 201 -13.75 21.72 9.37
CA PHE A 201 -12.69 20.84 9.85
C PHE A 201 -11.37 21.18 9.14
N ARG A 202 -10.25 21.04 9.85
CA ARG A 202 -8.95 20.92 9.18
C ARG A 202 -8.87 19.52 8.60
N THR A 203 -8.38 19.40 7.36
CA THR A 203 -8.22 18.10 6.71
C THR A 203 -6.78 17.88 6.31
N VAL A 204 -6.25 16.70 6.60
CA VAL A 204 -4.94 16.22 6.15
C VAL A 204 -5.13 14.92 5.40
N THR A 205 -4.44 14.75 4.27
CA THR A 205 -4.49 13.52 3.48
C THR A 205 -3.08 13.02 3.25
N LEU A 206 -2.73 11.90 3.86
CA LEU A 206 -1.44 11.24 3.68
C LEU A 206 -1.60 10.02 2.79
N ASN A 207 -0.98 10.06 1.62
CA ASN A 207 -0.83 8.90 0.76
C ASN A 207 0.52 8.23 1.08
N LEU A 208 0.47 7.00 1.60
CA LEU A 208 1.65 6.29 2.09
C LEU A 208 2.54 5.74 0.97
N GLN A 209 2.07 5.64 -0.28
CA GLN A 209 2.92 5.30 -1.41
C GLN A 209 3.90 6.44 -1.79
N ARG A 210 3.67 7.66 -1.31
CA ARG A 210 4.59 8.79 -1.53
C ARG A 210 5.81 8.78 -0.61
N ALA A 211 5.81 7.96 0.44
CA ALA A 211 6.96 7.88 1.32
C ALA A 211 8.08 7.12 0.62
N ASP A 212 9.31 7.65 0.69
CA ASP A 212 10.48 6.96 0.17
C ASP A 212 10.68 5.63 0.88
N PHE A 213 11.27 4.66 0.18
CA PHE A 213 11.54 3.33 0.74
C PHE A 213 12.31 3.39 2.09
N GLU A 214 13.23 4.35 2.24
CA GLU A 214 14.00 4.52 3.47
C GLU A 214 13.16 4.90 4.70
N VAL A 215 11.99 5.52 4.49
CA VAL A 215 11.05 5.87 5.57
C VAL A 215 10.56 4.61 6.27
N PHE A 216 10.38 3.51 5.52
CA PHE A 216 9.94 2.22 6.03
C PHE A 216 11.09 1.33 6.55
N SER A 217 12.29 1.88 6.75
CA SER A 217 13.42 1.09 7.26
C SER A 217 13.34 0.75 8.75
N ASN A 218 12.61 1.55 9.54
CA ASN A 218 12.28 1.28 10.95
C ASN A 218 11.14 2.19 11.44
N LEU A 219 10.54 1.82 12.57
CA LEU A 219 9.42 2.55 13.16
C LEU A 219 9.74 4.03 13.48
N LYS A 220 10.93 4.32 14.01
CA LYS A 220 11.33 5.69 14.39
C LYS A 220 11.27 6.62 13.18
N LYS A 221 11.93 6.24 12.06
CA LYS A 221 11.93 7.04 10.83
C LYS A 221 10.53 7.19 10.24
N PHE A 222 9.74 6.12 10.26
CA PHE A 222 8.37 6.14 9.77
C PHE A 222 7.51 7.13 10.55
N LEU A 223 7.53 7.08 11.89
CA LEU A 223 6.72 7.97 12.73
C LEU A 223 7.20 9.42 12.69
N GLN A 224 8.51 9.66 12.56
CA GLN A 224 9.06 11.01 12.32
C GLN A 224 8.56 11.57 10.99
N TRP A 225 8.65 10.80 9.89
CA TRP A 225 8.12 11.21 8.60
C TRP A 225 6.60 11.47 8.66
N PHE A 226 5.86 10.60 9.35
CA PHE A 226 4.42 10.73 9.52
C PHE A 226 4.06 12.05 10.22
N CYS A 227 4.70 12.34 11.36
CA CYS A 227 4.54 13.60 12.09
C CYS A 227 4.87 14.80 11.20
N ALA A 228 6.00 14.75 10.47
CA ALA A 228 6.43 15.84 9.58
C ALA A 228 5.42 16.09 8.46
N ALA A 229 4.90 15.02 7.88
CA ALA A 229 3.95 15.08 6.79
C ALA A 229 2.61 15.69 7.24
N VAL A 230 2.12 15.34 8.44
CA VAL A 230 0.92 15.95 9.03
C VAL A 230 1.16 17.43 9.33
N ALA A 231 2.23 17.76 10.06
CA ALA A 231 2.56 19.14 10.42
C ALA A 231 2.69 20.05 9.18
N ARG A 232 3.36 19.56 8.13
CA ARG A 232 3.53 20.27 6.87
C ARG A 232 2.19 20.59 6.19
N GLN A 233 1.24 19.65 6.16
CA GLN A 233 -0.08 19.89 5.56
C GLN A 233 -0.93 20.84 6.40
N LEU A 234 -0.77 20.82 7.72
CA LEU A 234 -1.38 21.79 8.63
C LEU A 234 -0.74 23.18 8.57
N ARG A 235 0.42 23.31 7.88
CA ARG A 235 1.26 24.52 7.84
C ARG A 235 1.76 24.93 9.23
N LEU A 236 2.00 23.95 10.10
CA LEU A 236 2.59 24.14 11.42
C LEU A 236 4.13 24.02 11.35
N PRO A 237 4.87 24.62 12.29
CA PRO A 237 6.33 24.51 12.35
C PRO A 237 6.82 23.06 12.45
N HIS A 238 7.91 22.77 11.74
CA HIS A 238 8.58 21.47 11.84
C HIS A 238 9.54 21.46 13.03
N GLN A 239 9.09 20.89 14.16
CA GLN A 239 9.83 20.86 15.43
C GLN A 239 10.13 19.42 15.91
N ILE A 240 10.22 18.47 14.98
CA ILE A 240 10.40 17.06 15.36
C ILE A 240 11.67 16.83 16.15
N ASP A 241 12.78 17.46 15.77
CA ASP A 241 14.07 17.25 16.43
C ASP A 241 14.07 17.76 17.89
N ASP A 242 13.24 18.74 18.21
CA ASP A 242 13.14 19.32 19.56
C ASP A 242 12.27 18.45 20.49
N TYR A 243 11.34 17.68 19.93
CA TYR A 243 10.37 16.86 20.69
C TYR A 243 10.69 15.36 20.68
N TRP A 244 11.62 14.91 19.81
CA TRP A 244 11.93 13.50 19.67
C TRP A 244 13.08 13.06 20.58
N SER A 245 12.75 12.50 21.74
CA SER A 245 13.73 12.01 22.71
C SER A 245 14.02 10.51 22.58
N ASP A 246 15.28 10.11 22.72
CA ASP A 246 15.67 8.68 22.78
C ASP A 246 15.30 8.01 24.12
N THR A 247 14.88 8.80 25.13
CA THR A 247 14.44 8.28 26.42
C THR A 247 13.08 7.57 26.34
N TYR A 248 12.20 7.99 25.43
CA TYR A 248 10.86 7.42 25.24
C TYR A 248 10.77 6.56 23.97
N GLY A 249 9.82 5.62 23.96
CA GLY A 249 9.54 4.81 22.78
C GLY A 249 9.01 5.65 21.62
N SER A 250 9.25 5.21 20.37
CA SER A 250 8.83 5.97 19.17
C SER A 250 7.31 6.21 19.11
N LYS A 251 6.50 5.28 19.64
CA LYS A 251 5.04 5.45 19.78
C LYS A 251 4.70 6.62 20.71
N SER A 252 5.33 6.67 21.89
CA SER A 252 5.13 7.75 22.87
C SER A 252 5.56 9.11 22.33
N ASN A 253 6.70 9.18 21.63
CA ASN A 253 7.12 10.43 20.98
C ASN A 253 6.12 10.91 19.93
N CYS A 254 5.57 9.98 19.12
CA CYS A 254 4.55 10.31 18.14
C CYS A 254 3.26 10.81 18.80
N THR A 255 2.80 10.16 19.87
CA THR A 255 1.64 10.59 20.66
C THR A 255 1.87 11.99 21.23
N ALA A 256 3.01 12.21 21.92
CA ALA A 256 3.36 13.50 22.51
C ALA A 256 3.43 14.61 21.46
N TYR A 257 3.98 14.35 20.28
CA TYR A 257 4.00 15.34 19.20
C TYR A 257 2.59 15.76 18.75
N PHE A 258 1.64 14.83 18.70
CA PHE A 258 0.24 15.16 18.42
C PHE A 258 -0.40 15.95 19.58
N GLU A 259 -0.15 15.55 20.82
CA GLU A 259 -0.71 16.17 22.02
C GLU A 259 -0.16 17.57 22.30
N ASP A 260 1.13 17.80 22.04
CA ASP A 260 1.83 19.02 22.43
C ASP A 260 2.00 20.00 21.26
N CYS A 261 2.11 19.51 20.02
CA CYS A 261 2.46 20.37 18.86
C CYS A 261 1.35 20.50 17.82
N LEU A 262 0.46 19.50 17.68
CA LEU A 262 -0.52 19.49 16.58
C LEU A 262 -1.93 19.81 17.04
N LEU A 263 -2.49 19.04 17.96
CA LEU A 263 -3.90 19.17 18.37
C LEU A 263 -4.21 20.43 19.20
N PRO A 264 -3.29 20.97 20.03
CA PRO A 264 -3.52 22.25 20.72
C PRO A 264 -3.58 23.44 19.78
N GLU A 265 -2.77 23.44 18.71
CA GLU A 265 -2.67 24.53 17.73
C GLU A 265 -3.87 24.62 16.76
N ILE A 266 -4.84 23.69 16.90
CA ILE A 266 -6.03 23.64 16.05
C ILE A 266 -7.30 23.80 16.90
N ASP A 267 -8.03 24.88 16.63
CA ASP A 267 -9.30 25.19 17.30
C ASP A 267 -10.49 24.38 16.77
N THR A 268 -10.37 23.78 15.59
CA THR A 268 -11.40 22.96 14.95
C THR A 268 -11.00 21.48 14.86
N PRO A 269 -11.94 20.55 14.69
CA PRO A 269 -11.59 19.14 14.54
C PRO A 269 -10.68 18.90 13.33
N LEU A 270 -9.77 17.93 13.47
CA LEU A 270 -8.82 17.50 12.45
C LEU A 270 -9.27 16.16 11.85
N ALA A 271 -9.65 16.15 10.57
CA ALA A 271 -9.83 14.92 9.80
C ALA A 271 -8.52 14.51 9.13
N LEU A 272 -7.88 13.47 9.67
CA LEU A 272 -6.68 12.86 9.12
C LEU A 272 -7.04 11.60 8.34
N ALA A 273 -6.84 11.67 7.02
CA ALA A 273 -7.03 10.53 6.13
C ALA A 273 -5.70 9.88 5.75
N LEU A 274 -5.64 8.56 5.92
CA LEU A 274 -4.52 7.71 5.55
C LEU A 274 -4.93 6.87 4.34
N ASP A 275 -4.36 7.19 3.18
CA ASP A 275 -4.60 6.50 1.93
C ASP A 275 -3.47 5.52 1.62
N GLN A 276 -3.83 4.39 1.00
CA GLN A 276 -2.92 3.30 0.64
C GLN A 276 -2.08 2.79 1.82
N VAL A 277 -2.71 2.60 2.98
CA VAL A 277 -2.06 2.00 4.16
C VAL A 277 -1.57 0.57 3.90
N ASP A 278 -2.02 -0.04 2.80
CA ASP A 278 -1.51 -1.30 2.27
C ASP A 278 0.01 -1.36 2.16
N GLN A 279 0.65 -0.21 1.89
CA GLN A 279 2.10 -0.12 1.82
C GLN A 279 2.77 -0.49 3.16
N VAL A 280 2.15 -0.10 4.28
CA VAL A 280 2.67 -0.38 5.63
C VAL A 280 2.62 -1.87 5.94
N PHE A 281 1.61 -2.59 5.43
CA PHE A 281 1.48 -4.05 5.65
C PHE A 281 2.66 -4.86 5.12
N THR A 282 3.41 -4.33 4.17
CA THR A 282 4.64 -4.98 3.65
C THR A 282 5.81 -4.96 4.66
N HIS A 283 5.66 -4.19 5.75
CA HIS A 283 6.66 -4.00 6.81
C HIS A 283 6.05 -4.39 8.18
N ALA A 284 6.06 -5.69 8.51
CA ALA A 284 5.34 -6.25 9.67
C ALA A 284 5.61 -5.51 10.99
N GLU A 285 6.88 -5.23 11.32
CA GLU A 285 7.26 -4.52 12.55
C GLU A 285 6.65 -3.10 12.63
N ILE A 286 6.61 -2.39 11.49
CA ILE A 286 6.02 -1.05 11.44
C ILE A 286 4.50 -1.14 11.50
N ALA A 287 3.91 -2.10 10.78
CA ALA A 287 2.46 -2.30 10.75
C ALA A 287 1.90 -2.57 12.15
N GLU A 288 2.48 -3.52 12.88
CA GLU A 288 2.01 -3.88 14.22
C GLU A 288 1.97 -2.66 15.15
N ASP A 289 3.09 -1.94 15.27
CA ASP A 289 3.19 -0.80 16.17
C ASP A 289 2.40 0.43 15.70
N PHE A 290 2.40 0.74 14.40
CA PHE A 290 1.69 1.90 13.88
C PHE A 290 0.17 1.72 13.97
N PHE A 291 -0.35 0.55 13.62
CA PHE A 291 -1.79 0.31 13.72
C PHE A 291 -2.23 0.24 15.19
N SER A 292 -1.44 -0.38 16.07
CA SER A 292 -1.67 -0.31 17.52
C SER A 292 -1.73 1.13 18.05
N LEU A 293 -0.86 2.01 17.55
CA LEU A 293 -0.88 3.43 17.90
C LEU A 293 -2.18 4.12 17.46
N LEU A 294 -2.61 3.94 16.20
CA LEU A 294 -3.86 4.54 15.71
C LEU A 294 -5.09 4.06 16.49
N ARG A 295 -5.08 2.79 16.90
CA ARG A 295 -6.14 2.23 17.76
C ARG A 295 -6.13 2.89 19.13
N SER A 296 -4.97 3.02 19.75
CA SER A 296 -4.82 3.68 21.05
C SER A 296 -5.37 5.11 21.01
N TRP A 297 -5.06 5.90 19.98
CA TRP A 297 -5.60 7.26 19.83
C TRP A 297 -7.13 7.30 19.71
N TYR A 298 -7.73 6.33 19.03
CA TYR A 298 -9.19 6.19 18.96
C TYR A 298 -9.81 5.85 20.33
N GLU A 299 -9.18 4.96 21.08
CA GLU A 299 -9.64 4.56 22.42
C GLU A 299 -9.48 5.69 23.45
N GLU A 300 -8.38 6.46 23.37
CA GLU A 300 -8.14 7.64 24.22
C GLU A 300 -9.22 8.72 24.06
N ALA A 301 -9.76 8.91 22.85
CA ALA A 301 -10.88 9.82 22.64
C ALA A 301 -12.17 9.40 23.39
N ALA A 302 -12.30 8.11 23.73
CA ALA A 302 -13.46 7.54 24.40
C ALA A 302 -13.32 7.45 25.93
N TYR A 303 -12.10 7.48 26.50
CA TYR A 303 -11.86 7.21 27.92
C TYR A 303 -12.29 8.33 28.90
N GLY A 304 -12.62 9.53 28.42
CA GLY A 304 -13.11 10.63 29.25
C GLY A 304 -12.08 11.19 30.25
N SER A 305 -10.78 10.98 29.99
CA SER A 305 -9.67 11.56 30.75
C SER A 305 -9.40 13.02 30.31
N LEU A 306 -8.53 13.75 31.01
CA LEU A 306 -8.14 15.12 30.61
C LEU A 306 -7.58 15.18 29.17
N GLY A 307 -6.93 14.10 28.70
CA GLY A 307 -6.42 13.98 27.32
C GLY A 307 -7.51 13.65 26.30
N SER A 308 -8.67 13.14 26.73
CA SER A 308 -9.74 12.74 25.82
C SER A 308 -10.33 13.92 25.05
N GLU A 309 -10.39 15.13 25.61
CA GLU A 309 -10.88 16.31 24.88
C GLU A 309 -9.98 16.66 23.69
N LEU A 310 -8.66 16.48 23.81
CA LEU A 310 -7.72 16.68 22.72
C LEU A 310 -7.89 15.61 21.64
N TRP A 311 -7.92 14.33 22.03
CA TRP A 311 -8.10 13.22 21.08
C TRP A 311 -9.48 13.21 20.42
N GLN A 312 -10.50 13.76 21.10
CA GLN A 312 -11.81 14.04 20.54
C GLN A 312 -11.79 15.10 19.43
N LYS A 313 -10.70 15.85 19.21
CA LYS A 313 -10.54 16.70 18.02
C LYS A 313 -10.11 15.90 16.79
N LEU A 314 -9.44 14.77 16.96
CA LEU A 314 -8.97 13.94 15.84
C LEU A 314 -10.11 13.11 15.25
N ARG A 315 -10.17 13.01 13.92
CA ARG A 315 -11.00 12.07 13.15
C ARG A 315 -10.09 11.29 12.23
N LEU A 316 -10.18 9.97 12.26
CA LEU A 316 -9.34 9.09 11.44
C LEU A 316 -10.16 8.50 10.29
N LEU A 317 -9.65 8.65 9.07
CA LEU A 317 -10.11 7.89 7.90
C LEU A 317 -9.00 6.96 7.45
N ILE A 318 -9.22 5.66 7.48
CA ILE A 318 -8.23 4.65 7.08
C ILE A 318 -8.72 3.97 5.80
N VAL A 319 -7.99 4.15 4.71
CA VAL A 319 -8.33 3.57 3.40
C VAL A 319 -7.35 2.46 3.07
N HIS A 320 -7.87 1.23 2.95
CA HIS A 320 -7.06 0.06 2.61
C HIS A 320 -7.72 -0.83 1.55
N SER A 321 -6.90 -1.55 0.80
CA SER A 321 -7.33 -2.62 -0.07
C SER A 321 -7.59 -3.88 0.73
N THR A 322 -8.61 -4.64 0.34
CA THR A 322 -8.83 -5.98 0.90
C THR A 322 -7.84 -7.00 0.31
N GLU A 323 -7.13 -6.67 -0.77
CA GLU A 323 -6.22 -7.58 -1.48
C GLU A 323 -5.02 -8.09 -0.66
N VAL A 324 -4.52 -7.27 0.28
CA VAL A 324 -3.35 -7.63 1.10
C VAL A 324 -3.85 -8.19 2.43
N TYR A 325 -3.93 -9.52 2.52
CA TYR A 325 -4.27 -10.20 3.76
C TYR A 325 -3.06 -10.24 4.70
N LEU A 326 -3.09 -9.43 5.76
CA LEU A 326 -2.17 -9.55 6.88
C LEU A 326 -2.94 -10.04 8.12
N PRO A 327 -2.54 -11.15 8.75
CA PRO A 327 -3.09 -11.53 10.05
C PRO A 327 -2.50 -10.60 11.12
N LEU A 328 -3.06 -9.39 11.22
CA LEU A 328 -2.82 -8.53 12.38
C LEU A 328 -3.59 -9.09 13.57
N ASP A 329 -3.03 -8.96 14.78
CA ASP A 329 -3.76 -9.32 16.00
C ASP A 329 -5.07 -8.52 16.02
N THR A 330 -6.18 -9.26 15.99
CA THR A 330 -7.55 -8.76 15.97
C THR A 330 -7.79 -7.73 17.08
N ASN A 331 -7.12 -7.86 18.22
CA ASN A 331 -7.33 -7.00 19.38
C ASN A 331 -6.42 -5.76 19.42
N GLN A 332 -5.35 -5.74 18.62
CA GLN A 332 -4.37 -4.64 18.65
C GLN A 332 -4.50 -3.68 17.47
N SER A 333 -5.43 -3.95 16.56
CA SER A 333 -5.53 -3.24 15.29
C SER A 333 -6.78 -2.36 15.20
N PRO A 334 -6.73 -1.20 14.50
CA PRO A 334 -7.90 -0.36 14.33
C PRO A 334 -8.89 -1.00 13.35
N PHE A 335 -8.52 -2.07 12.65
CA PHE A 335 -9.36 -2.78 11.68
C PHE A 335 -10.51 -3.59 12.30
N ASN A 336 -10.73 -3.50 13.62
CA ASN A 336 -11.89 -4.08 14.30
C ASN A 336 -12.70 -3.07 15.13
N VAL A 337 -12.37 -1.78 15.05
CA VAL A 337 -13.10 -0.70 15.74
C VAL A 337 -13.61 0.35 14.75
N GLY A 338 -14.40 1.31 15.23
CA GLY A 338 -14.99 2.36 14.40
C GLY A 338 -15.97 1.85 13.34
N LEU A 339 -16.33 2.72 12.39
CA LEU A 339 -17.24 2.40 11.29
C LEU A 339 -16.47 1.72 10.15
N ALA A 340 -16.90 0.51 9.76
CA ALA A 340 -16.38 -0.16 8.58
C ALA A 340 -17.32 0.06 7.38
N ILE A 341 -16.77 0.56 6.28
CA ILE A 341 -17.45 0.74 5.00
C ILE A 341 -16.85 -0.21 3.99
N ASP A 342 -17.62 -1.24 3.63
CA ASP A 342 -17.35 -2.12 2.49
C ASP A 342 -17.96 -1.50 1.23
N LEU A 343 -17.13 -1.08 0.26
CA LEU A 343 -17.67 -0.47 -0.97
C LEU A 343 -18.20 -1.54 -1.93
N PRO A 344 -19.49 -1.52 -2.27
CA PRO A 344 -20.03 -2.43 -3.27
C PRO A 344 -19.70 -1.96 -4.70
N PRO A 345 -19.78 -2.88 -5.68
CA PRO A 345 -19.88 -2.51 -7.09
C PRO A 345 -21.08 -1.60 -7.35
N PHE A 346 -21.06 -0.91 -8.48
CA PHE A 346 -22.23 -0.14 -8.92
C PHE A 346 -23.40 -1.05 -9.26
N ASN A 347 -24.60 -0.60 -8.90
CA ASN A 347 -25.83 -1.21 -9.38
C ASN A 347 -26.20 -0.69 -10.78
N GLN A 348 -27.25 -1.28 -11.39
CA GLN A 348 -27.70 -0.90 -12.73
C GLN A 348 -28.05 0.59 -12.86
N GLN A 349 -28.72 1.17 -11.84
CA GLN A 349 -29.12 2.57 -11.84
C GLN A 349 -27.90 3.50 -11.81
N GLN A 350 -26.87 3.14 -11.05
CA GLN A 350 -25.61 3.88 -10.96
C GLN A 350 -24.79 3.83 -12.24
N VAL A 351 -24.76 2.67 -12.91
CA VAL A 351 -24.10 2.55 -14.24
C VAL A 351 -24.86 3.36 -15.29
N LEU A 352 -26.19 3.33 -15.27
CA LEU A 352 -27.03 4.13 -16.17
C LEU A 352 -26.87 5.64 -15.92
N ASP A 353 -26.79 6.06 -14.66
CA ASP A 353 -26.50 7.46 -14.29
C ASP A 353 -25.13 7.90 -14.83
N LEU A 354 -24.09 7.06 -14.68
CA LEU A 354 -22.76 7.33 -15.22
C LEU A 354 -22.76 7.47 -16.75
N ALA A 355 -23.45 6.56 -17.45
CA ALA A 355 -23.55 6.60 -18.91
C ALA A 355 -24.24 7.90 -19.39
N ARG A 356 -25.33 8.31 -18.72
CA ARG A 356 -26.02 9.57 -19.03
C ARG A 356 -25.14 10.80 -18.82
N ARG A 357 -24.31 10.81 -17.77
CA ARG A 357 -23.35 11.89 -17.51
C ARG A 357 -22.25 12.00 -18.58
N GLN A 358 -21.99 10.91 -19.32
CA GLN A 358 -21.09 10.86 -20.47
C GLN A 358 -21.84 10.97 -21.80
N GLU A 359 -23.11 11.39 -21.77
CA GLU A 359 -23.99 11.53 -22.93
C GLU A 359 -24.13 10.26 -23.78
N LEU A 360 -23.88 9.09 -23.17
CA LEU A 360 -23.98 7.80 -23.83
C LEU A 360 -25.35 7.16 -23.57
N TYR A 361 -26.08 6.86 -24.64
CA TYR A 361 -27.31 6.08 -24.55
C TYR A 361 -26.98 4.59 -24.51
N LEU A 362 -27.34 3.93 -23.41
CA LEU A 362 -27.33 2.48 -23.30
C LEU A 362 -28.76 1.96 -23.41
N SER A 363 -29.00 1.04 -24.34
CA SER A 363 -30.27 0.31 -24.36
C SER A 363 -30.38 -0.58 -23.11
N PRO A 364 -31.60 -0.98 -22.69
CA PRO A 364 -31.78 -1.91 -21.58
C PRO A 364 -31.00 -3.22 -21.76
N GLN A 365 -30.90 -3.70 -23.00
CA GLN A 365 -30.15 -4.91 -23.35
C GLN A 365 -28.64 -4.70 -23.18
N ASP A 366 -28.10 -3.58 -23.66
CA ASP A 366 -26.66 -3.27 -23.53
C ASP A 366 -26.27 -3.07 -22.06
N LEU A 367 -27.14 -2.43 -21.28
CA LEU A 367 -26.93 -2.26 -19.84
C LEU A 367 -26.89 -3.61 -19.11
N GLU A 368 -27.82 -4.53 -19.42
CA GLU A 368 -27.84 -5.87 -18.84
C GLU A 368 -26.56 -6.65 -19.21
N GLN A 369 -26.16 -6.61 -20.48
CA GLN A 369 -24.95 -7.27 -20.96
C GLN A 369 -23.68 -6.66 -20.34
N LEU A 370 -23.59 -5.34 -20.20
CA LEU A 370 -22.48 -4.65 -19.54
C LEU A 370 -22.36 -5.06 -18.07
N MET A 371 -23.50 -5.11 -17.38
CA MET A 371 -23.57 -5.51 -15.98
C MET A 371 -23.20 -6.98 -15.78
N GLN A 372 -23.62 -7.87 -16.69
CA GLN A 372 -23.20 -9.27 -16.67
C GLN A 372 -21.69 -9.41 -16.91
N LEU A 373 -21.15 -8.64 -17.87
CA LEU A 373 -19.74 -8.68 -18.23
C LEU A 373 -18.84 -8.17 -17.11
N LEU A 374 -19.19 -7.03 -16.49
CA LEU A 374 -18.29 -6.29 -15.58
C LEU A 374 -18.69 -6.36 -14.10
N GLY A 375 -19.87 -6.88 -13.78
CA GLY A 375 -20.36 -6.98 -12.41
C GLY A 375 -20.54 -5.64 -11.70
N GLY A 376 -20.67 -4.53 -12.45
CA GLY A 376 -20.73 -3.18 -11.89
C GLY A 376 -19.40 -2.64 -11.35
N HIS A 377 -18.26 -3.26 -11.66
CA HIS A 377 -16.96 -2.80 -11.17
C HIS A 377 -16.68 -1.34 -11.62
N PRO A 378 -16.54 -0.36 -10.70
CA PRO A 378 -16.50 1.07 -11.04
C PRO A 378 -15.47 1.45 -12.10
N TYR A 379 -14.22 1.01 -11.95
CA TYR A 379 -13.16 1.28 -12.92
C TYR A 379 -13.40 0.64 -14.29
N LEU A 380 -13.76 -0.65 -14.33
CA LEU A 380 -14.02 -1.36 -15.58
C LEU A 380 -15.21 -0.74 -16.33
N VAL A 381 -16.28 -0.41 -15.61
CA VAL A 381 -17.45 0.29 -16.19
C VAL A 381 -17.02 1.63 -16.77
N ARG A 382 -16.27 2.45 -16.01
CA ARG A 382 -15.82 3.75 -16.51
C ARG A 382 -14.92 3.64 -17.74
N LEU A 383 -14.07 2.62 -17.79
CA LEU A 383 -13.21 2.34 -18.95
C LEU A 383 -14.03 1.96 -20.18
N ALA A 384 -15.05 1.11 -20.01
CA ALA A 384 -15.98 0.75 -21.06
C ALA A 384 -16.69 1.99 -21.63
N LEU A 385 -17.34 2.77 -20.76
CA LEU A 385 -18.13 3.93 -21.15
C LEU A 385 -17.24 4.99 -21.82
N TYR A 386 -16.03 5.24 -21.31
CA TYR A 386 -15.09 6.18 -21.91
C TYR A 386 -14.74 5.83 -23.36
N HIS A 387 -14.35 4.58 -23.66
CA HIS A 387 -14.00 4.20 -25.03
C HIS A 387 -15.21 4.14 -25.97
N LEU A 388 -16.39 3.78 -25.45
CA LEU A 388 -17.65 3.82 -26.22
C LEU A 388 -18.04 5.26 -26.57
N THR A 389 -17.95 6.20 -25.62
CA THR A 389 -18.26 7.62 -25.85
C THR A 389 -17.28 8.25 -26.83
N GLN A 390 -15.99 7.91 -26.78
CA GLN A 390 -14.99 8.41 -27.73
C GLN A 390 -15.11 7.80 -29.14
N GLN A 391 -16.02 6.84 -29.35
CA GLN A 391 -16.19 6.08 -30.60
C GLN A 391 -14.90 5.37 -31.07
N GLU A 392 -13.97 5.11 -30.15
CA GLU A 392 -12.73 4.36 -30.42
C GLU A 392 -13.00 2.85 -30.51
N LEU A 393 -14.14 2.41 -29.99
CA LEU A 393 -14.50 1.00 -29.85
C LEU A 393 -16.01 0.82 -30.01
N SER A 394 -16.44 -0.14 -30.83
CA SER A 394 -17.85 -0.52 -30.91
C SER A 394 -18.26 -1.46 -29.77
N TRP A 395 -19.56 -1.59 -29.52
CA TRP A 395 -20.06 -2.56 -28.53
C TRP A 395 -19.65 -4.00 -28.87
N GLU A 396 -19.71 -4.36 -30.15
CA GLU A 396 -19.35 -5.69 -30.65
C GLU A 396 -17.85 -5.97 -30.45
N GLU A 397 -17.00 -4.99 -30.76
CA GLU A 397 -15.55 -5.08 -30.56
C GLU A 397 -15.19 -5.18 -29.08
N LEU A 398 -15.88 -4.42 -28.21
CA LEU A 398 -15.71 -4.51 -26.76
C LEU A 398 -16.02 -5.94 -26.29
N GLN A 399 -17.15 -6.52 -26.71
CA GLN A 399 -17.53 -7.87 -26.30
C GLN A 399 -16.56 -8.95 -26.77
N GLN A 400 -16.06 -8.84 -28.02
CA GLN A 400 -15.12 -9.80 -28.59
C GLN A 400 -13.75 -9.73 -27.90
N ASN A 401 -13.24 -8.52 -27.63
CA ASN A 401 -11.88 -8.32 -27.15
C ASN A 401 -11.77 -8.16 -25.63
N ALA A 402 -12.87 -7.97 -24.89
CA ALA A 402 -12.86 -7.70 -23.45
C ALA A 402 -11.99 -8.67 -22.65
N ALA A 403 -12.12 -9.98 -22.90
CA ALA A 403 -11.41 -11.04 -22.18
C ALA A 403 -10.07 -11.43 -22.86
N THR A 404 -9.36 -10.46 -23.44
CA THR A 404 -8.07 -10.66 -24.10
C THR A 404 -7.01 -9.70 -23.57
N ASP A 405 -5.72 -10.01 -23.80
CA ASP A 405 -4.61 -9.14 -23.39
C ASP A 405 -4.52 -7.85 -24.24
N SER A 406 -5.10 -7.86 -25.45
CA SER A 406 -5.22 -6.70 -26.34
C SER A 406 -6.45 -5.84 -26.06
N GLY A 407 -7.41 -6.34 -25.28
CA GLY A 407 -8.60 -5.60 -24.90
C GLY A 407 -8.31 -4.47 -23.90
N ILE A 408 -9.25 -3.53 -23.77
CA ILE A 408 -9.12 -2.37 -22.87
C ILE A 408 -8.86 -2.79 -21.40
N TYR A 409 -9.31 -3.98 -20.98
CA TYR A 409 -9.12 -4.49 -19.63
C TYR A 409 -7.79 -5.22 -19.40
N GLY A 410 -6.94 -5.38 -20.43
CA GLY A 410 -5.75 -6.22 -20.40
C GLY A 410 -4.81 -5.93 -19.23
N ARG A 411 -4.51 -4.66 -18.94
CA ARG A 411 -3.66 -4.26 -17.80
C ARG A 411 -4.23 -4.72 -16.45
N HIS A 412 -5.54 -4.56 -16.26
CA HIS A 412 -6.22 -4.97 -15.03
C HIS A 412 -6.21 -6.50 -14.86
N LEU A 413 -6.52 -7.22 -15.94
CA LEU A 413 -6.55 -8.69 -15.96
C LEU A 413 -5.15 -9.29 -15.75
N HIS A 414 -4.12 -8.73 -16.40
CA HIS A 414 -2.74 -9.17 -16.29
C HIS A 414 -2.20 -9.02 -14.85
N ARG A 415 -2.56 -7.93 -14.16
CA ARG A 415 -2.22 -7.73 -12.74
C ARG A 415 -2.79 -8.85 -11.87
N HIS A 416 -4.07 -9.19 -12.04
CA HIS A 416 -4.69 -10.29 -11.30
C HIS A 416 -4.07 -11.65 -11.67
N LEU A 417 -3.74 -11.87 -12.94
CA LEU A 417 -3.06 -13.09 -13.37
C LEU A 417 -1.68 -13.24 -12.71
N GLY A 418 -0.88 -12.19 -12.68
CA GLY A 418 0.41 -12.18 -12.00
C GLY A 418 0.30 -12.51 -10.51
N ASN A 419 -0.68 -11.92 -9.82
CA ASN A 419 -0.94 -12.22 -8.40
C ASN A 419 -1.35 -13.69 -8.19
N LEU A 420 -2.19 -14.25 -9.05
CA LEU A 420 -2.60 -15.66 -8.96
C LEU A 420 -1.43 -16.61 -9.25
N GLN A 421 -0.57 -16.29 -10.23
CA GLN A 421 0.59 -17.11 -10.57
C GLN A 421 1.62 -17.22 -9.44
N GLN A 422 1.74 -16.19 -8.61
CA GLN A 422 2.58 -16.21 -7.41
C GLN A 422 2.02 -17.11 -6.30
N HIS A 423 0.75 -17.52 -6.38
CA HIS A 423 0.05 -18.30 -5.36
C HIS A 423 -0.69 -19.50 -5.98
N PRO A 424 0.01 -20.62 -6.27
CA PRO A 424 -0.55 -21.75 -7.02
C PRO A 424 -1.83 -22.34 -6.41
N GLY A 425 -1.92 -22.46 -5.09
CA GLY A 425 -3.14 -22.94 -4.43
C GLY A 425 -4.35 -22.02 -4.62
N LEU A 426 -4.12 -20.70 -4.64
CA LEU A 426 -5.15 -19.71 -4.91
C LEU A 426 -5.58 -19.72 -6.38
N ALA A 427 -4.62 -19.86 -7.29
CA ALA A 427 -4.89 -20.04 -8.72
C ALA A 427 -5.72 -21.31 -8.97
N ALA A 428 -5.35 -22.45 -8.39
CA ALA A 428 -6.08 -23.71 -8.54
C ALA A 428 -7.53 -23.59 -8.03
N ALA A 429 -7.73 -23.00 -6.85
CA ALA A 429 -9.07 -22.75 -6.31
C ALA A 429 -9.90 -21.83 -7.21
N TYR A 430 -9.30 -20.75 -7.73
CA TYR A 430 -10.01 -19.87 -8.66
C TYR A 430 -10.32 -20.56 -9.99
N GLY A 431 -9.42 -21.42 -10.46
CA GLY A 431 -9.62 -22.29 -11.62
C GLY A 431 -10.89 -23.14 -11.50
N GLN A 432 -11.19 -23.66 -10.31
CA GLN A 432 -12.44 -24.39 -10.06
C GLN A 432 -13.66 -23.49 -10.25
N VAL A 433 -13.63 -22.26 -9.69
CA VAL A 433 -14.73 -21.29 -9.78
C VAL A 433 -15.03 -20.90 -11.23
N VAL A 434 -14.01 -20.56 -12.02
CA VAL A 434 -14.22 -20.06 -13.39
C VAL A 434 -14.62 -21.16 -14.39
N LYS A 435 -14.27 -22.42 -14.10
CA LYS A 435 -14.64 -23.59 -14.92
C LYS A 435 -16.03 -24.12 -14.58
N ALA A 436 -16.47 -23.99 -13.34
CA ALA A 436 -17.80 -24.43 -12.91
C ALA A 436 -18.91 -23.57 -13.52
N ASN A 437 -20.05 -24.21 -13.84
CA ASN A 437 -21.27 -23.52 -14.29
C ASN A 437 -22.23 -23.19 -13.14
N THR A 438 -21.97 -23.77 -11.98
CA THR A 438 -22.74 -23.60 -10.75
C THR A 438 -21.81 -23.08 -9.66
N PRO A 439 -22.36 -22.46 -8.59
CA PRO A 439 -21.57 -22.11 -7.42
C PRO A 439 -20.78 -23.31 -6.87
N VAL A 440 -19.57 -23.07 -6.39
CA VAL A 440 -18.68 -24.10 -5.81
C VAL A 440 -18.38 -23.79 -4.36
N GLU A 441 -18.10 -24.80 -3.56
CA GLU A 441 -17.54 -24.61 -2.22
C GLU A 441 -16.03 -24.67 -2.28
N LEU A 442 -15.37 -23.76 -1.57
CA LEU A 442 -13.91 -23.71 -1.44
C LEU A 442 -13.52 -23.72 0.03
N GLU A 443 -12.26 -24.07 0.30
CA GLU A 443 -11.66 -23.86 1.61
C GLU A 443 -11.77 -22.38 2.01
N GLN A 444 -12.10 -22.13 3.27
CA GLN A 444 -12.53 -20.82 3.77
C GLN A 444 -11.50 -19.72 3.52
N MET A 445 -10.22 -20.00 3.76
CA MET A 445 -9.15 -19.02 3.57
C MET A 445 -8.93 -18.71 2.09
N LEU A 446 -9.01 -19.70 1.20
CA LEU A 446 -8.96 -19.48 -0.25
C LEU A 446 -10.16 -18.68 -0.75
N ALA A 447 -11.38 -19.03 -0.31
CA ALA A 447 -12.61 -18.31 -0.65
C ALA A 447 -12.53 -16.83 -0.22
N PHE A 448 -12.08 -16.61 1.03
CA PHE A 448 -11.89 -15.27 1.58
C PHE A 448 -10.88 -14.47 0.76
N LYS A 449 -9.68 -15.01 0.51
CA LYS A 449 -8.64 -14.31 -0.28
C LYS A 449 -9.12 -13.94 -1.68
N LEU A 450 -9.79 -14.86 -2.39
CA LEU A 450 -10.34 -14.58 -3.72
C LEU A 450 -11.42 -13.49 -3.65
N HIS A 451 -12.26 -13.50 -2.62
CA HIS A 451 -13.28 -12.48 -2.42
C HIS A 451 -12.65 -11.12 -2.13
N SER A 452 -11.63 -11.09 -1.29
CA SER A 452 -10.86 -9.88 -0.96
C SER A 452 -10.12 -9.30 -2.17
N MET A 453 -9.79 -10.12 -3.17
CA MET A 453 -9.28 -9.68 -4.47
C MET A 453 -10.37 -9.16 -5.43
N GLY A 454 -11.65 -9.29 -5.07
CA GLY A 454 -12.78 -8.92 -5.93
C GLY A 454 -13.04 -9.90 -7.09
N LEU A 455 -12.37 -11.06 -7.11
CA LEU A 455 -12.47 -12.06 -8.18
C LEU A 455 -13.70 -12.97 -8.05
N VAL A 456 -14.25 -13.08 -6.84
CA VAL A 456 -15.43 -13.90 -6.54
C VAL A 456 -16.43 -13.19 -5.64
N THR A 457 -17.68 -13.63 -5.72
CA THR A 457 -18.76 -13.29 -4.80
C THR A 457 -19.12 -14.51 -3.95
N LEU A 458 -19.53 -14.24 -2.70
CA LEU A 458 -19.92 -15.26 -1.74
C LEU A 458 -21.43 -15.14 -1.47
N LYS A 459 -22.15 -16.27 -1.56
CA LYS A 459 -23.55 -16.39 -1.13
C LYS A 459 -23.68 -17.60 -0.21
N GLY A 460 -23.68 -17.36 1.09
CA GLY A 460 -23.44 -18.43 2.07
C GLY A 460 -22.04 -19.01 1.87
N ASN A 461 -21.92 -20.34 1.81
CA ASN A 461 -20.65 -21.03 1.53
C ASN A 461 -20.35 -21.17 0.02
N ALA A 462 -21.29 -20.76 -0.82
CA ALA A 462 -21.18 -20.91 -2.26
C ALA A 462 -20.40 -19.75 -2.89
N VAL A 463 -19.41 -20.09 -3.71
CA VAL A 463 -18.48 -19.17 -4.38
C VAL A 463 -18.79 -19.13 -5.87
N THR A 464 -18.93 -17.93 -6.43
CA THR A 464 -19.10 -17.70 -7.88
C THR A 464 -18.13 -16.63 -8.38
N ALA A 465 -17.74 -16.68 -9.66
CA ALA A 465 -16.99 -15.60 -10.28
C ALA A 465 -17.75 -14.28 -10.15
N SER A 466 -17.06 -13.18 -9.88
CA SER A 466 -17.72 -11.89 -9.64
C SER A 466 -18.30 -11.26 -10.90
N CYS A 467 -17.76 -11.59 -12.08
CA CYS A 467 -18.30 -11.17 -13.38
C CYS A 467 -17.85 -12.11 -14.52
N GLU A 468 -18.54 -12.02 -15.66
CA GLU A 468 -18.23 -12.87 -16.83
C GLU A 468 -16.89 -12.49 -17.51
N LEU A 469 -16.43 -11.25 -17.38
CA LEU A 469 -15.11 -10.84 -17.87
C LEU A 469 -14.00 -11.71 -17.28
N TYR A 470 -13.97 -11.82 -15.95
CA TYR A 470 -12.97 -12.62 -15.27
C TYR A 470 -13.13 -14.10 -15.61
N ARG A 471 -14.36 -14.60 -15.61
CA ARG A 471 -14.64 -15.99 -15.95
C ARG A 471 -14.07 -16.36 -17.33
N LYS A 472 -14.35 -15.56 -18.36
CA LYS A 472 -13.85 -15.79 -19.73
C LYS A 472 -12.33 -15.72 -19.80
N TYR A 473 -11.71 -14.69 -19.21
CA TYR A 473 -10.26 -14.46 -19.32
C TYR A 473 -9.45 -15.54 -18.60
N PHE A 474 -9.81 -15.86 -17.35
CA PHE A 474 -9.05 -16.76 -16.50
C PHE A 474 -9.31 -18.24 -16.79
N ARG A 475 -10.50 -18.61 -17.29
CA ARG A 475 -10.80 -20.00 -17.67
C ARG A 475 -9.82 -20.56 -18.70
N ALA A 476 -9.34 -19.71 -19.62
CA ALA A 476 -8.37 -20.11 -20.64
C ALA A 476 -6.92 -20.15 -20.14
N ARG A 477 -6.60 -19.48 -19.03
CA ARG A 477 -5.21 -19.20 -18.59
C ARG A 477 -4.83 -19.88 -17.28
N ILE A 478 -5.80 -20.31 -16.49
CA ILE A 478 -5.57 -21.03 -15.24
C ILE A 478 -5.73 -22.54 -15.48
N SER A 479 -4.59 -23.17 -15.77
CA SER A 479 -4.44 -24.63 -15.80
C SER A 479 -4.43 -25.19 -14.37
N ASN A 480 -4.91 -26.43 -14.19
CA ASN A 480 -5.01 -27.06 -12.87
C ASN A 480 -3.64 -27.28 -12.22
#